data_AF-A0A7V4PKT5-F1
#
_entry.id   AF-A0A7V4PKT5-F1
#
_cell.length_a   1.000
_cell.length_b   1.000
_cell.length_c   1.000
_cell.angle_alpha   90.00
_cell.angle_beta   90.00
_cell.angle_gamma   90.00
#
_symmetry.space_group_name_H-M   'P 1'
#
loop_
_entity.id
_entity.type
_entity.pdbx_description
1 polymer ?
#
loop_
_entity_poly.entity_id
_entity_poly.type
_entity_poly.pdbx_seq_one_letter_code
_entity_poly.pdbx_strand_id
1 'polypeptide(L)'
;MEGEDRMDQLFYPKSVVVIGVSERPDNLARNIVENLFEFQFDGEIHLVGKRGGILFGRRIYTSLDPLPEGIDVAVILTPAQTIPDLIEACGQKRIPWVIIETGGFGEY
;
A
#
# COMPACT_ATOMS: atom_id res chain seq x y z
N MET A 1 -14.91 27.11 -3.33
CA MET A 1 -14.10 26.14 -4.11
C MET A 1 -14.91 24.88 -4.16
N GLU A 2 -15.50 24.63 -5.34
CA GLU A 2 -16.28 23.43 -5.64
C GLU A 2 -15.41 22.20 -5.37
N GLY A 3 -15.99 21.20 -4.70
CA GLY A 3 -15.25 20.05 -4.20
C GLY A 3 -14.58 19.30 -5.35
N GLU A 4 -13.25 19.31 -5.37
CA GLU A 4 -12.49 18.25 -6.04
C GLU A 4 -13.05 16.93 -5.53
N ASP A 5 -13.42 16.05 -6.46
CA ASP A 5 -14.03 14.78 -6.13
C ASP A 5 -13.01 14.01 -5.28
N ARG A 6 -13.30 13.80 -3.99
CA ARG A 6 -12.31 13.25 -3.04
C ARG A 6 -11.72 11.92 -3.52
N MET A 7 -12.47 11.22 -4.37
CA MET A 7 -12.12 9.95 -4.99
C MET A 7 -11.08 10.06 -6.11
N ASP A 8 -10.76 11.26 -6.62
CA ASP A 8 -9.72 11.40 -7.65
C ASP A 8 -8.37 10.88 -7.16
N GLN A 9 -8.05 11.11 -5.88
CA GLN A 9 -6.82 10.57 -5.26
C GLN A 9 -6.84 9.04 -5.11
N LEU A 10 -8.02 8.40 -5.15
CA LEU A 10 -8.15 6.94 -5.13
C LEU A 10 -7.98 6.34 -6.53
N PHE A 11 -8.58 6.96 -7.56
CA PHE A 11 -8.57 6.43 -8.93
C PHE A 11 -7.38 6.91 -9.77
N TYR A 12 -6.82 8.07 -9.45
CA TYR A 12 -5.66 8.68 -10.10
C TYR A 12 -4.57 9.08 -9.07
N PRO A 13 -4.08 8.14 -8.24
CA PRO A 13 -3.07 8.44 -7.24
C PRO A 13 -1.74 8.80 -7.90
N LYS A 14 -0.99 9.72 -7.27
CA LYS A 14 0.40 10.06 -7.64
C LYS A 14 1.41 9.29 -6.80
N SER A 15 0.99 8.72 -5.67
CA SER A 15 1.83 7.89 -4.81
C SER A 15 1.02 6.78 -4.14
N VAL A 16 1.55 5.56 -4.17
CA VAL A 16 0.96 4.38 -3.53
C VAL A 16 1.97 3.68 -2.63
N VAL A 17 1.49 3.13 -1.51
CA VAL A 17 2.26 2.19 -0.69
C VAL A 17 1.60 0.82 -0.70
N VAL A 18 2.36 -0.22 -1.02
CA VAL A 18 1.92 -1.62 -0.93
C VAL A 18 2.47 -2.23 0.35
N ILE A 19 1.57 -2.66 1.23
CA ILE A 19 1.88 -3.21 2.57
C ILE A 19 1.61 -4.72 2.57
N GLY A 20 2.57 -5.48 3.10
CA GLY A 20 2.55 -6.94 3.11
C GLY A 20 3.50 -7.58 2.10
N VAL A 21 4.38 -6.78 1.49
CA VAL A 21 5.31 -7.19 0.45
C VAL A 21 6.50 -7.96 1.04
N SER A 22 7.00 -8.96 0.31
CA SER A 22 8.29 -9.60 0.59
C SER A 22 8.96 -10.07 -0.70
N GLU A 23 10.24 -10.44 -0.64
CA GLU A 23 10.99 -10.99 -1.78
C GLU A 23 10.56 -12.41 -2.17
N ARG A 24 9.74 -13.05 -1.34
CA ARG A 24 9.35 -14.43 -1.58
C ARG A 24 8.51 -14.56 -2.86
N PRO A 25 8.78 -15.53 -3.75
CA PRO A 25 8.02 -15.72 -4.97
C PRO A 25 6.52 -16.01 -4.75
N ASP A 26 6.15 -16.57 -3.59
CA ASP A 26 4.79 -16.96 -3.21
C ASP A 26 4.00 -15.84 -2.50
N ASN A 27 4.59 -14.66 -2.30
CA ASN A 27 3.93 -13.56 -1.61
C ASN A 27 2.91 -12.87 -2.52
N LEU A 28 1.61 -13.00 -2.22
CA LEU A 28 0.53 -12.43 -3.05
C LEU A 28 0.64 -10.90 -3.23
N ALA A 29 1.12 -10.16 -2.22
CA ALA A 29 1.28 -8.71 -2.32
C ALA A 29 2.31 -8.29 -3.38
N ARG A 30 3.25 -9.18 -3.74
CA ARG A 30 4.18 -8.97 -4.86
C ARG A 30 3.44 -8.79 -6.19
N ASN A 31 2.33 -9.50 -6.40
CA ASN A 31 1.55 -9.39 -7.64
C ASN A 31 0.96 -8.00 -7.82
N ILE A 32 0.58 -7.33 -6.72
CA ILE A 32 0.09 -5.94 -6.74
C ILE A 32 1.21 -5.02 -7.25
N VAL A 33 2.43 -5.19 -6.73
CA VAL A 33 3.60 -4.42 -7.16
C VAL A 33 3.92 -4.71 -8.63
N GLU A 34 3.93 -5.98 -9.03
CA GLU A 34 4.17 -6.40 -10.41
C GLU A 34 3.16 -5.78 -11.38
N ASN A 35 1.87 -5.78 -11.04
CA ASN A 35 0.83 -5.14 -11.84
C ASN A 35 1.06 -3.62 -11.98
N LEU A 36 1.45 -2.93 -10.92
CA LEU A 36 1.77 -1.49 -11.00
C LEU A 36 2.90 -1.21 -12.00
N PHE A 37 3.90 -2.09 -12.08
CA PHE A 37 4.96 -1.98 -13.09
C PHE A 37 4.49 -2.38 -14.50
N GLU A 38 3.81 -3.52 -14.63
CA GLU A 38 3.36 -4.07 -15.90
C GLU A 38 2.39 -3.13 -16.62
N PHE A 39 1.45 -2.54 -15.88
CA PHE A 39 0.48 -1.58 -16.41
C PHE A 39 0.97 -0.13 -16.39
N GLN A 40 2.27 0.08 -16.15
CA GLN A 40 2.95 1.38 -16.27
C GLN A 40 2.34 2.48 -15.39
N PHE A 41 2.05 2.16 -14.13
CA PHE A 41 1.68 3.18 -13.14
C PHE A 41 2.75 4.28 -13.11
N ASP A 42 2.32 5.51 -13.29
CA ASP A 42 3.18 6.68 -13.47
C ASP A 42 3.52 7.41 -12.15
N GLY A 43 2.88 7.01 -11.05
CA GLY A 43 3.15 7.50 -9.72
C GLY A 43 4.28 6.78 -8.98
N GLU A 44 4.55 7.26 -7.77
CA GLU A 44 5.56 6.68 -6.89
C GLU A 44 5.06 5.41 -6.20
N ILE A 45 5.90 4.38 -6.18
CA ILE A 45 5.60 3.08 -5.54
C ILE A 45 6.50 2.91 -4.32
N HIS A 46 5.88 2.78 -3.16
CA HIS A 46 6.54 2.48 -1.88
C HIS A 46 6.17 1.07 -1.41
N LEU A 47 7.13 0.38 -0.78
CA LEU A 47 6.95 -1.02 -0.36
C LEU A 47 7.16 -1.15 1.14
N VAL A 48 6.23 -1.81 1.83
CA VAL A 48 6.33 -2.14 3.25
C VAL A 48 6.09 -3.63 3.47
N GLY A 49 6.94 -4.24 4.27
CA GLY A 49 6.88 -5.65 4.60
C GLY A 49 7.27 -5.91 6.04
N LYS A 50 6.96 -7.12 6.53
CA LYS A 50 7.37 -7.56 7.89
C LYS A 50 8.90 -7.58 8.07
N ARG A 51 9.63 -7.76 6.97
CA ARG A 51 11.09 -7.73 6.90
C ARG A 51 11.49 -6.80 5.77
N GLY A 52 12.64 -6.15 5.89
CA GLY A 52 13.21 -5.39 4.78
C GLY A 52 13.66 -6.31 3.64
N GLY A 53 14.00 -5.71 2.51
CA GLY A 53 14.43 -6.42 1.29
C GLY A 53 14.42 -5.50 0.08
N ILE A 54 14.59 -6.06 -1.11
CA ILE A 54 14.52 -5.34 -2.38
C ILE A 54 13.61 -6.10 -3.35
N LEU A 55 12.60 -5.42 -3.90
CA LEU A 55 11.71 -5.98 -4.91
C LEU A 55 11.64 -5.02 -6.11
N PHE A 56 11.90 -5.53 -7.31
CA PHE A 56 11.94 -4.75 -8.56
C PHE A 56 12.81 -3.49 -8.45
N GLY A 57 13.97 -3.59 -7.78
CA GLY A 57 14.89 -2.47 -7.57
C GLY A 57 14.44 -1.45 -6.51
N ARG A 58 13.27 -1.63 -5.88
CA ARG A 58 12.76 -0.77 -4.81
C ARG A 58 12.97 -1.40 -3.44
N ARG A 59 13.30 -0.58 -2.44
CA ARG A 59 13.49 -1.02 -1.06
C ARG A 59 12.14 -1.34 -0.40
N ILE A 60 12.09 -2.47 0.28
CA ILE A 60 11.02 -2.81 1.21
C ILE A 60 11.40 -2.26 2.59
N TYR A 61 10.59 -1.34 3.11
CA TYR A 61 10.71 -0.82 4.47
C TYR A 61 9.94 -1.69 5.45
N THR A 62 10.28 -1.58 6.75
CA THR A 62 9.62 -2.35 7.81
C THR A 62 8.48 -1.60 8.49
N SER A 63 8.33 -0.31 8.20
CA SER A 63 7.25 0.56 8.70
C SER A 63 6.98 1.68 7.70
N LEU A 64 5.94 2.47 7.94
CA LEU A 64 5.60 3.66 7.17
C LEU A 64 6.46 4.89 7.53
N ASP A 65 7.11 4.90 8.70
CA ASP A 65 7.88 6.04 9.21
C ASP A 65 8.92 6.61 8.25
N PRO A 66 9.77 5.79 7.57
CA PRO A 66 10.79 6.30 6.67
C PRO A 66 10.25 6.75 5.31
N LEU A 67 8.97 6.50 5.01
CA LEU A 67 8.35 6.92 3.76
C LEU A 67 8.04 8.42 3.77
N PRO A 68 7.93 9.07 2.59
CA PRO A 68 7.49 10.47 2.53
C PRO A 68 6.05 10.64 3.05
N GLU A 69 5.70 11.87 3.42
CA GLU A 69 4.30 12.28 3.58
C GLU A 69 3.63 12.43 2.20
N GLY A 70 2.30 12.51 2.16
CA GLY A 70 1.55 12.76 0.92
C GLY A 70 1.40 11.52 0.02
N ILE A 71 1.42 10.32 0.62
CA ILE A 71 1.01 9.08 -0.06
C ILE A 71 -0.51 9.10 -0.20
N ASP A 72 -1.01 8.86 -1.41
CA ASP A 72 -2.44 8.97 -1.71
C ASP A 72 -3.22 7.71 -1.31
N VAL A 73 -2.63 6.52 -1.60
CA VAL A 73 -3.31 5.23 -1.38
C VAL A 73 -2.38 4.22 -0.70
N ALA A 74 -2.87 3.56 0.33
CA ALA A 74 -2.27 2.34 0.86
C ALA A 74 -3.03 1.10 0.37
N VAL A 75 -2.33 0.12 -0.18
CA VAL A 75 -2.91 -1.19 -0.54
C VAL A 75 -2.35 -2.23 0.41
N ILE A 76 -3.22 -2.94 1.13
CA ILE A 76 -2.82 -3.82 2.24
C ILE A 76 -3.23 -5.26 1.97
N LEU A 77 -2.24 -6.15 1.98
CA LEU A 77 -2.43 -7.59 1.91
C LEU A 77 -1.60 -8.31 2.98
N THR A 78 -2.17 -8.41 4.18
CA THR A 78 -1.57 -8.99 5.39
C THR A 78 -2.62 -9.84 6.14
N PRO A 79 -2.28 -10.66 7.15
CA PRO A 79 -3.31 -11.33 7.95
C PRO A 79 -4.33 -10.35 8.57
N ALA A 80 -5.63 -10.69 8.59
CA ALA A 80 -6.71 -9.79 9.03
C ALA A 80 -6.46 -9.14 10.40
N GLN A 81 -5.88 -9.91 11.34
CA GLN A 81 -5.54 -9.43 12.68
C GLN A 81 -4.53 -8.27 12.73
N THR A 82 -3.77 -8.02 11.67
CA THR A 82 -2.79 -6.90 11.62
C THR A 82 -3.39 -5.63 11.02
N ILE A 83 -4.60 -5.69 10.47
CA ILE A 83 -5.21 -4.58 9.74
C ILE A 83 -5.54 -3.38 10.63
N PRO A 84 -6.07 -3.52 11.86
CA PRO A 84 -6.35 -2.37 12.71
C PRO A 84 -5.12 -1.47 12.96
N ASP A 85 -3.99 -2.07 13.34
CA ASP A 85 -2.74 -1.34 13.60
C ASP A 85 -2.21 -0.66 12.33
N LEU A 86 -2.34 -1.32 11.17
CA LEU A 86 -1.92 -0.75 9.89
C LEU A 86 -2.81 0.41 9.46
N ILE A 87 -4.11 0.36 9.74
CA ILE A 87 -5.04 1.47 9.49
C ILE A 87 -4.67 2.66 10.38
N GLU A 88 -4.36 2.43 11.66
CA GLU A 88 -3.90 3.50 12.55
C GLU A 88 -2.59 4.13 12.06
N ALA A 89 -1.62 3.31 11.64
CA ALA A 89 -0.36 3.80 11.07
C ALA A 89 -0.58 4.60 9.77
N CYS A 90 -1.49 4.17 8.89
CA CYS A 90 -1.87 4.92 7.69
C CYS A 90 -2.50 6.28 8.06
N GLY A 91 -3.36 6.30 9.07
CA GLY A 91 -3.98 7.52 9.60
C GLY A 91 -2.95 8.50 10.17
N GLN A 92 -1.98 8.01 10.93
CA GLN A 92 -0.85 8.81 11.45
C GLN A 92 -0.01 9.41 10.31
N LYS A 93 0.15 8.66 9.21
CA LYS A 93 0.84 9.08 7.98
C LYS A 93 -0.04 9.95 7.05
N ARG A 94 -1.28 10.25 7.47
CA ARG A 94 -2.28 11.02 6.74
C ARG A 94 -2.59 10.47 5.34
N ILE A 95 -2.51 9.16 5.16
CA ILE A 95 -2.89 8.51 3.91
C ILE A 95 -4.43 8.55 3.81
N PRO A 96 -5.01 9.23 2.81
CA PRO A 96 -6.45 9.47 2.77
C PRO A 96 -7.28 8.24 2.36
N TRP A 97 -6.67 7.28 1.64
CA TRP A 97 -7.35 6.10 1.11
C TRP A 97 -6.60 4.81 1.43
N VAL A 98 -7.35 3.77 1.80
CA VAL A 98 -6.81 2.43 2.05
C VAL A 98 -7.65 1.38 1.33
N ILE A 99 -6.99 0.53 0.54
CA ILE A 99 -7.56 -0.65 -0.10
C ILE A 99 -7.11 -1.88 0.69
N ILE A 100 -8.06 -2.62 1.26
CA ILE A 100 -7.78 -3.85 2.01
C ILE A 100 -8.13 -5.04 1.11
N GLU A 101 -7.10 -5.70 0.59
CA GLU A 101 -7.22 -6.93 -0.22
C GLU A 101 -7.36 -8.19 0.64
N THR A 102 -7.24 -8.02 1.96
CA THR A 102 -7.26 -9.10 2.94
C THR A 102 -8.68 -9.63 3.12
N GLY A 103 -8.85 -10.95 3.08
CA GLY A 103 -10.07 -11.62 3.54
C GLY A 103 -9.99 -12.06 5.01
N GLY A 104 -11.11 -12.48 5.58
CA GLY A 104 -11.21 -12.96 6.96
C GLY A 104 -11.97 -12.03 7.89
N PHE A 105 -12.91 -11.24 7.36
CA PHE A 105 -13.74 -10.31 8.12
C PHE A 105 -15.16 -10.86 8.28
N GLY A 106 -16.18 -10.01 8.13
CA GLY A 106 -17.58 -10.37 8.40
C GLY A 106 -18.21 -11.30 7.37
N GLU A 107 -17.51 -11.62 6.29
CA GLU A 107 -17.92 -12.59 5.27
C GLU A 107 -17.73 -14.06 5.70
N TYR A 108 -17.15 -14.30 6.89
CA TYR A 108 -16.94 -15.62 7.49
C TYR A 108 -17.74 -15.85 8.78
#